data_AF-A0A525PQA4-F1
#
_entry.id   AF-A0A525PQA4-F1
#
_cell.length_a   1.000
_cell.length_b   1.000
_cell.length_c   1.000
_cell.angle_alpha   90.00
_cell.angle_beta   90.00
_cell.angle_gamma   90.00
#
_symmetry.space_group_name_H-M   'P 1'
#
loop_
_entity.id
_entity.type
_entity.pdbx_description
1 polymer ?
#
loop_
_entity_poly.entity_id
_entity_poly.type
_entity_poly.pdbx_seq_one_letter_code
_entity_poly.pdbx_strand_id
1 'polypeptide(L)'
;AIYREIAQFKALTLQGADTPAADRRLALEALIQSASPLRLLAQEQLALIDIEENQPQAAIDRYQEILQDAEVTSDLQQRALQVIVALGGEPDLGSAAAVMSPELSPSAGVGGN
;
A
#
# COMPACT_ATOMS: atom_id res chain seq x y z
N ALA A 1 -9.08 13.63 -19.70
CA ALA A 1 -8.08 13.77 -18.61
C ALA A 1 -7.38 12.45 -18.36
N ILE A 2 -8.12 11.37 -18.05
CA ILE A 2 -7.55 10.06 -17.71
C ILE A 2 -6.52 9.48 -18.70
N TYR A 3 -6.74 9.56 -20.02
CA TYR A 3 -5.76 9.07 -21.00
C TYR A 3 -4.41 9.80 -20.94
N ARG A 4 -4.41 11.09 -20.57
CA ARG A 4 -3.18 11.88 -20.38
C ARG A 4 -2.45 11.42 -19.13
N GLU A 5 -3.17 11.17 -18.04
CA GLU A 5 -2.60 10.63 -16.80
C GLU A 5 -2.01 9.23 -17.02
N ILE A 6 -2.73 8.35 -17.73
CA ILE A 6 -2.21 7.03 -18.12
C ILE A 6 -0.95 7.17 -18.97
N ALA A 7 -0.94 8.07 -19.96
CA ALA A 7 0.24 8.29 -20.79
C ALA A 7 1.43 8.81 -19.98
N GLN A 8 1.20 9.76 -19.06
CA GLN A 8 2.21 10.30 -18.17
C GLN A 8 2.77 9.23 -17.23
N PHE A 9 1.89 8.46 -16.57
CA PHE A 9 2.28 7.35 -15.70
C PHE A 9 3.14 6.34 -16.48
N LYS A 10 2.68 5.90 -17.65
CA LYS A 10 3.43 4.95 -18.48
C LYS A 10 4.78 5.50 -18.93
N ALA A 11 4.87 6.79 -19.26
CA ALA A 11 6.13 7.41 -19.64
C ALA A 11 7.14 7.36 -18.47
N LEU A 12 6.70 7.71 -17.25
CA LEU A 12 7.53 7.66 -16.05
C LEU A 12 8.03 6.24 -15.75
N THR A 13 7.16 5.23 -15.87
CA THR A 13 7.54 3.84 -15.59
C THR A 13 8.42 3.22 -16.68
N LEU A 14 8.29 3.65 -17.95
CA LEU A 14 9.15 3.18 -19.04
C LEU A 14 10.54 3.81 -19.01
N GLN A 15 10.62 5.10 -18.68
CA GLN A 15 11.90 5.82 -18.59
C GLN A 15 12.76 5.27 -17.45
N GLY A 16 12.15 4.81 -16.35
CA GLY A 16 12.87 4.14 -15.27
C GLY A 16 14.08 4.97 -14.79
N ALA A 17 15.25 4.35 -14.73
CA ALA A 17 16.48 4.98 -14.28
C ALA A 17 17.08 6.02 -15.26
N ASP A 18 16.55 6.15 -16.49
CA ASP A 18 16.99 7.20 -17.43
C ASP A 18 16.52 8.60 -16.98
N THR A 19 15.57 8.67 -16.05
CA THR A 19 15.09 9.91 -15.42
C THR A 19 15.52 9.95 -13.95
N PRO A 20 16.08 11.07 -13.45
CA PRO A 20 16.49 11.19 -12.05
C PRO A 20 15.38 10.80 -11.08
N ALA A 21 15.73 10.06 -10.02
CA ALA A 21 14.78 9.60 -9.01
C ALA A 21 13.94 10.75 -8.41
N ALA A 22 14.57 11.89 -8.12
CA ALA A 22 13.89 13.08 -7.61
C ALA A 22 12.80 13.62 -8.56
N ASP A 23 13.07 13.65 -9.87
CA ASP A 23 12.12 14.13 -10.88
C ASP A 23 10.94 13.16 -11.02
N ARG A 24 11.22 11.85 -11.00
CA ARG A 24 10.17 10.81 -10.98
C ARG A 24 9.31 10.92 -9.73
N ARG A 25 9.93 11.14 -8.56
CA ARG A 25 9.24 11.29 -7.27
C ARG A 25 8.24 12.43 -7.31
N LEU A 26 8.67 13.61 -7.75
CA LEU A 26 7.82 14.80 -7.87
C LEU A 26 6.62 14.57 -8.80
N ALA A 27 6.84 13.90 -9.94
CA ALA A 27 5.76 13.61 -10.88
C ALA A 27 4.75 12.58 -10.33
N LEU A 28 5.21 11.58 -9.57
CA LEU A 28 4.36 10.58 -8.94
C LEU A 28 3.56 11.16 -7.76
N GLU A 29 4.16 12.03 -6.95
CA GLU A 29 3.47 12.75 -5.86
C GLU A 29 2.29 13.59 -6.37
N ALA A 30 2.44 14.22 -7.54
CA ALA A 30 1.35 14.95 -8.18
C ALA A 30 0.17 14.04 -8.58
N LEU A 31 0.44 12.80 -9.00
CA LEU A 31 -0.60 11.81 -9.29
C LEU A 31 -1.28 11.33 -8.00
N ILE A 32 -0.54 11.18 -6.91
CA ILE A 32 -1.08 10.73 -5.61
C ILE A 32 -2.04 11.76 -5.01
N GLN A 33 -1.71 13.04 -5.09
CA GLN A 33 -2.56 14.13 -4.57
C GLN A 33 -3.85 14.32 -5.38
N SER A 34 -3.92 13.78 -6.59
CA SER A 34 -5.12 13.79 -7.42
C SER A 34 -6.06 12.63 -7.06
N ALA A 35 -7.36 12.79 -7.27
CA ALA A 35 -8.33 11.69 -7.17
C ALA A 35 -8.24 10.73 -8.38
N SER A 36 -7.04 10.52 -8.93
CA SER A 36 -6.80 9.65 -10.08
C SER A 36 -6.92 8.19 -9.66
N PRO A 37 -7.54 7.32 -10.47
CA PRO A 37 -7.54 5.88 -10.22
C PRO A 37 -6.12 5.26 -10.25
N LEU A 38 -5.12 6.03 -10.67
CA LEU A 38 -3.71 5.62 -10.66
C LEU A 38 -2.99 5.91 -9.33
N ARG A 39 -3.65 6.54 -8.35
CA ARG A 39 -3.05 6.96 -7.07
C ARG A 39 -2.25 5.83 -6.40
N LEU A 40 -2.86 4.66 -6.23
CA LEU A 40 -2.22 3.52 -5.56
C LEU A 40 -1.06 2.93 -6.38
N LEU A 41 -1.15 2.96 -7.71
CA LEU A 41 -0.04 2.55 -8.58
C LEU A 41 1.10 3.56 -8.55
N ALA A 42 0.80 4.86 -8.45
CA ALA A 42 1.82 5.89 -8.28
C ALA A 42 2.53 5.77 -6.92
N GLN A 43 1.79 5.46 -5.85
CA GLN A 43 2.35 5.18 -4.53
C GLN A 43 3.25 3.96 -4.52
N GLU A 44 2.90 2.90 -5.25
CA GLU A 44 3.82 1.78 -5.48
C GLU A 44 5.12 2.25 -6.15
N GLN A 45 5.03 3.05 -7.23
CA GLN A 45 6.23 3.48 -7.93
C GLN A 45 7.14 4.34 -7.04
N LEU A 46 6.56 5.12 -6.10
CA LEU A 46 7.35 5.80 -5.07
C LEU A 46 8.06 4.83 -4.14
N ALA A 47 7.41 3.75 -3.72
CA ALA A 47 8.04 2.72 -2.90
C ALA A 47 9.19 2.02 -3.64
N LEU A 48 9.07 1.78 -4.96
CA LEU A 48 10.16 1.24 -5.77
C LEU A 48 11.36 2.21 -5.87
N ILE A 49 11.11 3.53 -5.92
CA ILE A 49 12.17 4.54 -5.84
C ILE A 49 12.85 4.50 -4.47
N ASP A 50 12.10 4.34 -3.38
CA ASP A 50 12.69 4.19 -2.05
C ASP A 50 13.61 2.95 -1.97
N ILE A 51 13.24 1.84 -2.62
CA ILE A 51 14.12 0.65 -2.73
C ILE A 51 15.39 0.98 -3.52
N GLU A 52 15.26 1.66 -4.67
CA GLU A 52 16.39 2.09 -5.52
C GLU A 52 17.39 2.97 -4.75
N GLU A 53 16.87 3.86 -3.90
CA GLU A 53 17.67 4.78 -3.08
C GLU A 53 18.16 4.17 -1.76
N ASN A 54 18.06 2.84 -1.59
CA ASN A 54 18.46 2.11 -0.37
C ASN A 54 17.70 2.57 0.90
N GLN A 55 16.42 2.88 0.77
CA GLN A 55 15.52 3.28 1.85
C GLN A 55 14.44 2.19 2.10
N PRO A 56 14.81 0.98 2.54
CA PRO A 56 13.89 -0.15 2.63
C PRO A 56 12.74 0.08 3.63
N GLN A 57 12.99 0.79 4.73
CA GLN A 57 11.94 1.11 5.70
C GLN A 57 10.87 2.03 5.10
N ALA A 58 11.27 3.05 4.34
CA ALA A 58 10.33 3.95 3.67
C ALA A 58 9.47 3.19 2.63
N ALA A 59 10.08 2.26 1.90
CA ALA A 59 9.34 1.39 0.99
C ALA A 59 8.33 0.49 1.74
N ILE A 60 8.74 -0.14 2.86
CA ILE A 60 7.86 -0.94 3.71
C ILE A 60 6.68 -0.10 4.19
N ASP A 61 6.93 1.09 4.73
CA ASP A 61 5.89 1.98 5.25
C ASP A 61 4.86 2.34 4.15
N ARG A 62 5.32 2.64 2.94
CA ARG A 62 4.42 2.90 1.80
C ARG A 62 3.62 1.68 1.37
N TYR A 63 4.24 0.50 1.31
CA TYR A 63 3.48 -0.72 0.99
C TYR A 63 2.47 -1.05 2.08
N GLN A 64 2.77 -0.73 3.35
CA GLN A 64 1.85 -0.88 4.47
C GLN A 64 0.65 0.08 4.35
N GLU A 65 0.87 1.33 3.90
CA GLU A 65 -0.21 2.26 3.55
C GLU A 65 -1.08 1.72 2.40
N ILE A 66 -0.48 1.15 1.35
CA ILE A 66 -1.20 0.52 0.24
C ILE A 66 -2.08 -0.63 0.74
N LEU A 67 -1.58 -1.47 1.66
CA LEU A 67 -2.34 -2.59 2.23
C LEU A 67 -3.56 -2.14 3.04
N GLN A 68 -3.47 -0.97 3.68
CA GLN A 68 -4.53 -0.41 4.52
C GLN A 68 -5.57 0.38 3.72
N ASP A 69 -5.31 0.65 2.44
CA ASP A 69 -6.20 1.42 1.59
C ASP A 69 -7.41 0.61 1.14
N ALA A 70 -8.62 1.17 1.30
CA ALA A 70 -9.86 0.50 0.96
C ALA A 70 -10.03 0.25 -0.57
N GLU A 71 -9.28 0.97 -1.41
CA GLU A 71 -9.30 0.83 -2.86
C GLU A 71 -8.25 -0.16 -3.40
N VAL A 72 -7.49 -0.83 -2.52
CA VAL A 72 -6.47 -1.79 -2.94
C VAL A 72 -7.09 -2.97 -3.69
N THR A 73 -6.49 -3.33 -4.83
CA THR A 73 -6.89 -4.50 -5.61
C THR A 73 -6.19 -5.76 -5.10
N SER A 74 -6.74 -6.95 -5.37
CA SER A 74 -6.14 -8.23 -4.98
C SER A 74 -4.68 -8.36 -5.44
N ASP A 75 -4.43 -7.99 -6.70
CA ASP A 75 -3.12 -8.16 -7.32
C ASP A 75 -2.10 -7.16 -6.73
N LEU A 76 -2.56 -5.94 -6.40
CA LEU A 76 -1.74 -4.95 -5.72
C LEU A 76 -1.44 -5.36 -4.28
N GLN A 77 -2.43 -5.88 -3.55
CA GLN A 77 -2.25 -6.40 -2.20
C GLN A 77 -1.23 -7.55 -2.17
N GLN A 78 -1.37 -8.54 -3.06
CA GLN A 78 -0.44 -9.67 -3.13
C GLN A 78 1.00 -9.23 -3.37
N ARG A 79 1.22 -8.29 -4.29
CA ARG A 79 2.55 -7.75 -4.55
C ARG A 79 3.09 -6.95 -3.36
N ALA A 80 2.26 -6.11 -2.71
CA ALA A 80 2.66 -5.35 -1.54
C ALA A 80 3.11 -6.28 -0.38
N LEU A 81 2.35 -7.35 -0.12
CA LEU A 81 2.72 -8.40 0.85
C LEU A 81 4.09 -9.00 0.53
N GLN A 82 4.30 -9.41 -0.73
CA GLN A 82 5.55 -10.03 -1.16
C GLN A 82 6.74 -9.08 -1.03
N VAL A 83 6.58 -7.80 -1.39
CA VAL A 83 7.66 -6.82 -1.30
C VAL A 83 8.01 -6.49 0.15
N ILE A 84 7.02 -6.33 1.03
CA ILE A 84 7.28 -6.12 2.47
C ILE A 84 8.14 -7.27 3.03
N VAL A 85 7.75 -8.52 2.76
CA VAL A 85 8.50 -9.71 3.21
C VAL A 85 9.90 -9.76 2.58
N ALA A 86 10.04 -9.45 1.29
CA ALA A 86 11.33 -9.43 0.61
C ALA A 86 12.29 -8.36 1.17
N LEU A 87 11.75 -7.24 1.67
CA LEU A 87 12.52 -6.20 2.35
C LEU A 87 12.78 -6.52 3.84
N GLY A 88 12.28 -7.66 4.35
CA GLY A 88 12.45 -8.10 5.73
C GLY A 88 11.44 -7.53 6.72
N GLY A 89 10.36 -6.92 6.24
CA GLY A 89 9.23 -6.48 7.08
C GLY A 89 8.19 -7.58 7.28
N GLU A 90 7.29 -7.35 8.25
CA GLU A 90 6.11 -8.19 8.47
C GLU A 90 4.87 -7.41 8.04
N PRO A 91 4.07 -7.90 7.07
CA PRO A 91 2.90 -7.19 6.60
C PRO A 91 1.74 -7.27 7.59
N ASP A 92 1.10 -6.13 7.87
CA ASP A 92 -0.15 -6.06 8.62
C ASP A 92 -1.33 -5.85 7.67
N LEU A 93 -2.24 -6.80 7.60
CA LEU A 93 -3.47 -6.69 6.79
C LEU A 93 -4.63 -6.04 7.54
N GLY A 94 -4.39 -5.54 8.76
CA GLY A 94 -5.44 -5.16 9.69
C GLY A 94 -6.09 -6.42 10.25
N SER A 95 -5.99 -6.61 11.56
CA SER A 95 -6.53 -7.81 12.22
C SER A 95 -8.05 -7.94 12.05
N ALA A 96 -8.48 -8.78 11.11
CA ALA A 96 -9.82 -9.38 11.13
C ALA A 96 -10.02 -10.31 12.35
N ALA A 97 -8.96 -10.64 13.09
CA ALA A 97 -9.00 -11.51 14.26
C ALA A 97 -9.39 -10.78 15.55
N ALA A 98 -9.26 -9.44 15.63
CA ALA A 98 -9.65 -8.68 16.83
C ALA A 98 -11.18 -8.56 17.01
N VAL A 99 -11.96 -8.73 15.93
CA VAL A 99 -13.43 -8.65 15.96
C VAL A 99 -14.12 -9.98 16.28
N MET A 100 -13.38 -11.08 16.44
CA MET A 100 -13.92 -12.41 16.74
C MET A 100 -13.28 -13.01 18.00
N SER A 101 -13.28 -12.28 19.11
CA SER A 101 -13.26 -12.92 20.44
C SER A 101 -14.73 -13.16 20.85
N PRO A 102 -15.13 -14.40 21.15
CA PRO A 102 -16.50 -14.67 21.58
C PRO A 102 -16.72 -14.02 22.95
N GLU A 103 -17.71 -13.15 23.05
CA GLU A 103 -18.27 -12.76 24.34
C GLU A 103 -18.91 -13.99 25.00
N LEU A 104 -18.09 -14.80 25.67
CA LEU A 104 -18.56 -15.72 26.69
C LEU A 104 -18.82 -14.91 27.95
N SER A 105 -19.98 -14.25 27.99
CA SER A 105 -20.53 -13.73 29.24
C SER A 105 -20.88 -14.91 30.15
N PRO A 106 -20.33 -15.03 31.37
CA PRO A 106 -20.86 -15.97 32.35
C PRO A 106 -22.16 -15.37 32.89
N SER A 107 -23.32 -15.91 32.50
CA SER A 107 -24.57 -15.56 33.18
C SER A 107 -24.53 -16.13 34.60
N ALA A 108 -24.08 -15.32 35.54
CA ALA A 108 -24.29 -15.57 36.96
C ALA A 108 -25.78 -15.44 37.29
N GLY A 109 -26.39 -16.53 37.75
CA GLY A 109 -27.45 -16.52 38.75
C GLY A 109 -28.89 -16.68 38.27
N VAL A 110 -29.48 -17.83 38.63
CA VAL A 110 -30.84 -18.07 39.16
C VAL A 110 -30.86 -19.60 39.40
N GLY A 111 -31.08 -20.18 40.58
CA GLY A 111 -31.90 -19.78 41.71
C GLY A 111 -32.99 -20.85 41.89
N GLY A 112 -32.75 -21.81 42.79
CA GLY A 112 -33.76 -22.60 43.52
C GLY A 112 -34.54 -23.70 42.79
N ASN A 113 -34.30 -24.97 43.17
CA ASN A 113 -35.17 -25.79 44.03
C ASN A 113 -34.56 -27.18 44.29
#